data_AF-A0A2S1JY41-F1
#
_entry.id   AF-A0A2S1JY41-F1
#
_cell.length_a   1.000
_cell.length_b   1.000
_cell.length_c   1.000
_cell.angle_alpha   90.00
_cell.angle_beta   90.00
_cell.angle_gamma   90.00
#
_symmetry.space_group_name_H-M   'P 1'
#
loop_
_entity.id
_entity.type
_entity.pdbx_description
1 polymer ?
#
loop_
_entity_poly.entity_id
_entity_poly.type
_entity_poly.pdbx_seq_one_letter_code
_entity_poly.pdbx_strand_id
1 'polypeptide(L)'
;MDETNNTSDNGENATSEVGEDNSTASDEEDSLTTETSDTTWIINSNDERAPYIYETNSNQQVLVNVQSVESVTVSGKEYTRVSATGIPDYQIEITQEILDSLVNRPKASSDFVNGYPLVQTGEIVSFGQDIGYRSNSSCGSEAGYGFWPPGPVCPENVSHVGYIPTEPEASTETCETGLGVQGYWVNGTSIYQWSDGQSVNNTWHTLAPVAEVYDVDICGGHAANGDYHHHFYSDCLAEIAGDNADGHSPIYGYTADGYAIYGPWEDIGVLAKSSWAIRDYDDPRSDSGCGVAGQRSCLLVDEYDIDRGVTDTNNTGPTTSGSYTSQSGNEFDTPAGFFYEDYYWDENLTAQGGEYLDQFNGHTDSERGYHYHLTVTQDSSGQLIPVFPYTFGPRFAGKLDDQTIVNRCSTTVGR
;
A
#
# COMPACT_ATOMS: atom_id res chain seq x y z
N MET A 1 1.14 66.72 -57.30
CA MET A 1 0.17 67.26 -56.33
C MET A 1 0.43 66.48 -55.05
N ASP A 2 1.65 66.61 -54.53
CA ASP A 2 2.10 67.72 -53.68
C ASP A 2 1.56 67.48 -52.28
N GLU A 3 2.33 67.48 -51.21
CA GLU A 3 3.73 67.82 -50.87
C GLU A 3 3.71 67.62 -49.32
N THR A 4 4.73 67.24 -48.55
CA THR A 4 6.11 67.72 -48.35
C THR A 4 6.74 66.75 -47.32
N ASN A 5 7.97 66.24 -47.48
CA ASN A 5 9.27 66.82 -47.04
C ASN A 5 9.27 67.42 -45.61
N ASN A 6 10.25 67.21 -44.73
CA ASN A 6 11.69 67.19 -44.98
C ASN A 6 12.49 66.71 -43.73
N THR A 7 13.63 66.07 -44.01
CA THR A 7 14.97 66.05 -43.34
C THR A 7 15.18 66.75 -41.99
N SER A 8 16.01 66.22 -41.07
CA SER A 8 17.51 66.32 -41.08
C SER A 8 18.11 65.39 -40.01
N ASP A 9 19.14 64.56 -40.24
CA ASP A 9 20.55 64.73 -40.63
C ASP A 9 21.53 65.08 -39.47
N ASN A 10 22.76 64.60 -39.63
CA ASN A 10 23.97 64.58 -38.79
C ASN A 10 24.07 63.45 -37.76
N GLY A 11 25.10 62.60 -37.75
CA GLY A 11 26.50 62.78 -38.18
C GLY A 11 27.39 62.55 -36.95
N GLU A 12 27.89 61.33 -36.78
CA GLU A 12 29.31 60.95 -36.89
C GLU A 12 30.17 61.08 -35.61
N ASN A 13 30.88 59.96 -35.36
CA ASN A 13 32.22 59.82 -34.78
C ASN A 13 32.48 59.92 -33.26
N ALA A 14 32.67 58.73 -32.70
CA ALA A 14 33.94 58.19 -32.19
C ALA A 14 34.51 58.61 -30.82
N THR A 15 35.18 57.58 -30.29
CA THR A 15 36.23 57.51 -29.27
C THR A 15 35.83 57.23 -27.82
N SER A 16 36.33 56.09 -27.40
CA SER A 16 36.49 55.53 -26.06
C SER A 16 37.35 56.41 -25.16
N GLU A 17 37.03 56.46 -23.87
CA GLU A 17 38.02 56.24 -22.81
C GLU A 17 37.35 55.86 -21.48
N VAL A 18 38.12 55.08 -20.73
CA VAL A 18 37.81 54.37 -19.49
C VAL A 18 37.80 55.33 -18.30
N GLY A 19 36.91 55.08 -17.34
CA GLY A 19 36.92 55.71 -16.02
C GLY A 19 36.14 54.86 -15.03
N GLU A 20 36.87 54.28 -14.09
CA GLU A 20 36.42 53.46 -12.96
C GLU A 20 35.44 54.22 -12.05
N ASP A 21 34.36 53.56 -11.63
CA ASP A 21 33.81 53.81 -10.29
C ASP A 21 33.37 52.49 -9.65
N ASN A 22 33.68 52.41 -8.37
CA ASN A 22 33.72 51.26 -7.51
C ASN A 22 32.43 51.24 -6.68
N SER A 23 31.57 50.26 -6.91
CA SER A 23 30.51 49.91 -5.96
C SER A 23 30.46 48.40 -5.77
N THR A 24 31.11 47.96 -4.70
CA THR A 24 30.93 46.68 -4.03
C THR A 24 29.45 46.38 -3.80
N ALA A 25 28.92 45.40 -4.53
CA ALA A 25 27.80 44.58 -4.10
C ALA A 25 28.35 43.15 -4.01
N SER A 26 28.24 42.57 -2.83
CA SER A 26 28.57 41.20 -2.52
C SER A 26 27.63 40.28 -3.29
N ASP A 27 28.15 39.66 -4.35
CA ASP A 27 27.54 38.48 -4.96
C ASP A 27 27.75 37.31 -3.98
N GLU A 28 26.80 37.14 -3.06
CA GLU A 28 26.57 35.82 -2.47
C GLU A 28 26.00 34.95 -3.60
N GLU A 29 26.88 34.18 -4.26
CA GLU A 29 26.48 32.98 -4.98
C GLU A 29 25.83 32.03 -3.96
N ASP A 30 24.53 32.20 -3.77
CA ASP A 30 23.67 31.17 -3.20
C ASP A 30 23.61 30.03 -4.23
N SER A 31 24.60 29.14 -4.13
CA SER A 31 24.56 27.85 -4.81
C SER A 31 23.41 27.06 -4.20
N LEU A 32 22.21 27.27 -4.72
CA LEU A 32 21.09 26.35 -4.61
C LEU A 32 21.49 25.04 -5.29
N THR A 33 22.24 24.22 -4.55
CA THR A 33 22.34 22.79 -4.77
C THR A 33 20.95 22.24 -4.57
N THR A 34 20.21 22.11 -5.67
CA THR A 34 19.02 21.27 -5.74
C THR A 34 19.53 19.84 -5.65
N GLU A 35 19.78 19.38 -4.42
CA GLU A 35 19.96 17.96 -4.10
C GLU A 35 18.59 17.30 -4.26
N THR A 36 18.19 17.04 -5.50
CA THR A 36 17.19 16.00 -5.77
C THR A 36 17.89 14.67 -5.47
N SER A 37 17.75 14.16 -4.24
CA SER A 37 18.15 12.77 -3.99
C SER A 37 17.23 11.88 -4.82
N ASP A 38 17.82 11.30 -5.86
CA ASP A 38 17.23 10.44 -6.89
C ASP A 38 16.82 9.07 -6.29
N THR A 39 16.05 9.08 -5.19
CA THR A 39 15.69 7.90 -4.42
C THR A 39 14.18 7.78 -4.36
N THR A 40 13.65 6.63 -4.79
CA THR A 40 12.23 6.24 -4.67
C THR A 40 11.69 6.35 -3.22
N TRP A 41 12.58 6.29 -2.22
CA TRP A 41 12.24 6.33 -0.81
C TRP A 41 11.96 7.75 -0.31
N ILE A 42 11.01 7.87 0.60
CA ILE A 42 10.66 9.11 1.30
C ILE A 42 11.56 9.22 2.53
N ILE A 43 12.70 9.88 2.36
CA ILE A 43 13.73 9.99 3.39
C ILE A 43 13.47 11.20 4.30
N ASN A 44 13.38 10.94 5.60
CA ASN A 44 13.33 11.97 6.63
C ASN A 44 14.72 12.55 6.87
N SER A 45 15.08 13.56 6.08
CA SER A 45 16.39 14.21 6.13
C SER A 45 16.51 15.29 7.21
N ASN A 46 15.39 15.68 7.83
CA ASN A 46 15.29 16.82 8.74
C ASN A 46 15.01 16.42 10.19
N ASP A 47 15.05 15.12 10.50
CA ASP A 47 14.65 14.57 11.81
C ASP A 47 13.21 14.97 12.22
N GLU A 48 12.30 15.02 11.25
CA GLU A 48 10.87 15.28 11.47
C GLU A 48 10.25 14.18 12.34
N ARG A 49 9.24 14.54 13.14
CA ARG A 49 8.66 13.66 14.15
C ARG A 49 7.14 13.67 14.11
N ALA A 50 6.57 12.50 14.36
CA ALA A 50 5.14 12.29 14.35
C ALA A 50 4.50 13.06 15.52
N PRO A 51 3.58 13.99 15.27
CA PRO A 51 3.06 14.87 16.31
C PRO A 51 2.34 14.12 17.45
N TYR A 52 1.79 12.95 17.15
CA TYR A 52 0.92 12.20 18.06
C TYR A 52 1.40 10.77 18.34
N ILE A 53 2.64 10.40 17.98
CA ILE A 53 3.21 9.08 18.27
C ILE A 53 4.52 9.26 19.02
N TYR A 54 4.65 8.59 20.16
CA TYR A 54 5.75 8.78 21.10
C TYR A 54 6.61 7.52 21.23
N GLU A 55 7.90 7.71 21.44
CA GLU A 55 8.84 6.63 21.72
C GLU A 55 8.47 5.95 23.05
N THR A 56 8.63 4.63 23.11
CA THR A 56 8.23 3.82 24.26
C THR A 56 8.92 4.30 25.55
N ASN A 57 8.12 4.59 26.58
CA ASN A 57 8.57 5.14 27.87
C ASN A 57 9.33 6.49 27.76
N SER A 58 8.99 7.31 26.76
CA SER A 58 9.60 8.61 26.51
C SER A 58 8.55 9.70 26.28
N ASN A 59 8.94 10.96 26.49
CA ASN A 59 8.16 12.13 26.06
C ASN A 59 8.63 12.65 24.69
N GLN A 60 9.50 11.90 24.02
CA GLN A 60 10.01 12.21 22.69
C GLN A 60 9.10 11.56 21.64
N GLN A 61 8.70 12.34 20.64
CA GLN A 61 7.93 11.87 19.50
C GLN A 61 8.79 10.98 18.59
N VAL A 62 8.20 10.01 17.90
CA VAL A 62 8.92 9.08 16.99
C VAL A 62 9.31 9.80 15.70
N LEU A 63 10.47 9.47 15.13
CA LEU A 63 10.84 9.95 13.79
C LEU A 63 9.89 9.37 12.74
N VAL A 64 9.48 10.18 11.76
CA VAL A 64 8.65 9.72 10.64
C VAL A 64 9.48 9.20 9.48
N ASN A 65 8.83 8.45 8.60
CA ASN A 65 9.30 7.95 7.33
C ASN A 65 10.62 7.13 7.43
N VAL A 66 11.42 7.12 6.36
CA VAL A 66 12.69 6.38 6.29
C VAL A 66 13.83 7.22 6.86
N GLN A 67 14.62 6.67 7.78
CA GLN A 67 15.79 7.38 8.35
C GLN A 67 17.06 7.20 7.51
N SER A 68 17.24 6.05 6.86
CA SER A 68 18.36 5.86 5.94
C SER A 68 18.12 4.80 4.87
N VAL A 69 18.75 5.01 3.72
CA VAL A 69 18.82 4.08 2.59
C VAL A 69 20.28 3.96 2.18
N GLU A 70 20.83 2.76 2.22
CA GLU A 70 22.25 2.50 1.97
C GLU A 70 22.43 1.34 0.99
N SER A 71 23.31 1.48 -0.01
CA SER A 71 23.76 0.34 -0.80
C SER A 71 24.79 -0.46 0.01
N VAL A 72 24.54 -1.76 0.17
CA VAL A 72 25.42 -2.66 0.92
C VAL A 72 25.65 -3.98 0.20
N THR A 73 26.90 -4.44 0.21
CA THR A 73 27.25 -5.77 -0.27
C THR A 73 27.31 -6.76 0.89
N VAL A 74 26.50 -7.81 0.86
CA VAL A 74 26.59 -8.92 1.83
C VAL A 74 26.86 -10.22 1.08
N SER A 75 27.97 -10.89 1.43
CA SER A 75 28.38 -12.15 0.79
C SER A 75 28.49 -12.09 -0.74
N GLY A 76 28.79 -10.91 -1.30
CA GLY A 76 28.93 -10.68 -2.74
C GLY A 76 27.63 -10.37 -3.50
N LYS A 77 26.51 -10.21 -2.79
CA LYS A 77 25.23 -9.73 -3.34
C LYS A 77 24.94 -8.30 -2.85
N GLU A 78 24.42 -7.46 -3.74
CA GLU A 78 24.09 -6.07 -3.47
C GLU A 78 22.64 -5.91 -3.00
N TYR A 79 22.47 -5.14 -1.92
CA TYR A 79 21.18 -4.86 -1.31
C TYR A 79 21.00 -3.36 -1.09
N THR A 80 19.76 -2.92 -1.17
CA THR A 80 19.31 -1.67 -0.56
C THR A 80 18.95 -1.96 0.89
N ARG A 81 19.75 -1.44 1.82
CA ARG A 81 19.51 -1.51 3.26
C ARG A 81 18.70 -0.29 3.70
N VAL A 82 17.50 -0.52 4.19
CA VAL A 82 16.55 0.52 4.61
C VAL A 82 16.38 0.47 6.11
N SER A 83 16.48 1.62 6.78
CA SER A 83 16.17 1.79 8.21
C SER A 83 14.99 2.72 8.37
N ALA A 84 13.94 2.25 9.07
CA ALA A 84 12.75 3.04 9.35
C ALA A 84 12.22 2.76 10.76
N THR A 85 11.46 3.69 11.33
CA THR A 85 10.72 3.53 12.59
C THR A 85 9.40 2.79 12.42
N GLY A 86 8.94 2.62 11.17
CA GLY A 86 7.62 2.11 10.82
C GLY A 86 6.49 3.15 10.97
N ILE A 87 6.81 4.43 11.23
CA ILE A 87 5.81 5.49 11.43
C ILE A 87 5.79 6.44 10.21
N PRO A 88 4.66 6.59 9.50
CA PRO A 88 4.55 7.51 8.38
C PRO A 88 4.32 8.96 8.82
N ASP A 89 4.52 9.91 7.91
CA ASP A 89 4.09 11.32 8.07
C ASP A 89 2.82 11.65 7.27
N TYR A 90 1.78 10.83 7.39
CA TYR A 90 0.54 11.11 6.66
C TYR A 90 -0.12 12.42 7.15
N GLN A 91 -0.47 13.27 6.19
CA GLN A 91 -1.35 14.43 6.37
C GLN A 91 -2.59 14.18 5.52
N ILE A 92 -3.74 14.07 6.18
CA ILE A 92 -4.94 13.51 5.57
C ILE A 92 -5.98 14.61 5.42
N GLU A 93 -6.30 15.01 4.19
CA GLU A 93 -7.47 15.85 3.95
C GLU A 93 -8.75 15.03 4.11
N ILE A 94 -9.60 15.41 5.04
CA ILE A 94 -10.90 14.77 5.24
C ILE A 94 -11.80 15.11 4.07
N THR A 95 -11.94 14.19 3.13
CA THR A 95 -12.89 14.31 2.03
C THR A 95 -14.32 14.00 2.50
N GLN A 96 -15.32 14.27 1.66
CA GLN A 96 -16.69 13.85 1.96
C GLN A 96 -16.80 12.33 2.05
N GLU A 97 -16.06 11.61 1.21
CA GLU A 97 -16.05 10.15 1.17
C GLU A 97 -15.47 9.55 2.45
N ILE A 98 -14.35 10.10 2.95
CA ILE A 98 -13.77 9.73 4.25
C ILE A 98 -14.78 10.00 5.37
N LEU A 99 -15.41 11.19 5.39
CA LEU A 99 -16.39 11.51 6.42
C LEU A 99 -17.59 10.55 6.39
N ASP A 100 -18.09 10.24 5.19
CA ASP A 100 -19.20 9.31 5.01
C ASP A 100 -18.81 7.90 5.42
N SER A 101 -17.60 7.44 5.13
CA SER A 101 -17.11 6.12 5.56
C SER A 101 -17.03 6.01 7.08
N LEU A 102 -16.60 7.07 7.77
CA LEU A 102 -16.53 7.15 9.23
C LEU A 102 -17.92 7.19 9.89
N VAL A 103 -18.84 8.00 9.35
CA VAL A 103 -20.20 8.17 9.92
C VAL A 103 -21.07 6.94 9.69
N ASN A 104 -20.92 6.27 8.53
CA ASN A 104 -21.75 5.12 8.15
C ASN A 104 -21.20 3.76 8.63
N ARG A 105 -20.15 3.75 9.47
CA ARG A 105 -19.64 2.51 10.07
C ARG A 105 -20.78 1.77 10.79
N PRO A 106 -20.88 0.44 10.69
CA PRO A 106 -21.94 -0.34 11.33
C PRO A 106 -22.05 -0.08 12.84
N LYS A 107 -20.91 0.20 13.47
CA LYS A 107 -20.77 0.44 14.90
C LYS A 107 -20.39 1.86 15.28
N ALA A 108 -20.59 2.86 14.41
CA ALA A 108 -20.20 4.27 14.67
C ALA A 108 -20.59 4.76 16.08
N SER A 109 -21.81 4.43 16.55
CA SER A 109 -22.29 4.83 17.88
C SER A 109 -21.45 4.31 19.07
N SER A 110 -20.76 3.18 18.92
CA SER A 110 -19.87 2.61 19.93
C SER A 110 -18.39 2.82 19.61
N ASP A 111 -18.06 2.91 18.31
CA ASP A 111 -16.70 3.07 17.81
C ASP A 111 -16.13 4.43 18.18
N PHE A 112 -16.96 5.46 18.21
CA PHE A 112 -16.57 6.80 18.63
C PHE A 112 -16.99 7.07 20.08
N VAL A 113 -16.19 7.86 20.80
CA VAL A 113 -16.47 8.22 22.21
C VAL A 113 -17.83 8.92 22.34
N ASN A 114 -18.13 9.81 21.40
CA ASN A 114 -19.38 10.57 21.33
C ASN A 114 -20.42 9.97 20.37
N GLY A 115 -20.09 8.84 19.75
CA GLY A 115 -20.92 8.19 18.71
C GLY A 115 -20.85 8.82 17.32
N TYR A 116 -19.91 9.76 17.09
CA TYR A 116 -19.62 10.37 15.80
C TYR A 116 -18.14 10.84 15.74
N PRO A 117 -17.53 10.94 14.54
CA PRO A 117 -16.17 11.43 14.39
C PRO A 117 -16.06 12.93 14.69
N LEU A 118 -14.91 13.37 15.21
CA LEU A 118 -14.58 14.76 15.57
C LEU A 118 -13.83 15.50 14.46
N VAL A 119 -14.23 15.28 13.21
CA VAL A 119 -13.64 15.91 12.03
C VAL A 119 -14.72 16.42 11.09
N GLN A 120 -14.35 17.28 10.16
CA GLN A 120 -15.23 17.80 9.10
C GLN A 120 -14.51 17.85 7.75
N THR A 121 -15.27 17.90 6.66
CA THR A 121 -14.71 17.97 5.30
C THR A 121 -13.79 19.17 5.13
N GLY A 122 -12.62 18.95 4.51
CA GLY A 122 -11.57 19.95 4.27
C GLY A 122 -10.62 20.19 5.45
N GLU A 123 -10.80 19.47 6.57
CA GLU A 123 -9.83 19.46 7.66
C GLU A 123 -8.61 18.62 7.29
N ILE A 124 -7.41 19.05 7.69
CA ILE A 124 -6.18 18.25 7.58
C ILE A 124 -5.91 17.60 8.94
N VAL A 125 -5.81 16.27 8.94
CA VAL A 125 -5.58 15.44 10.11
C VAL A 125 -4.20 14.81 10.00
N SER A 126 -3.32 15.01 10.98
CA SER A 126 -2.03 14.33 11.00
C SER A 126 -2.16 12.90 11.53
N PHE A 127 -1.24 12.03 11.13
CA PHE A 127 -1.16 10.66 11.63
C PHE A 127 -1.20 10.59 13.17
N GLY A 128 -2.17 9.85 13.72
CA GLY A 128 -2.38 9.68 15.16
C GLY A 128 -3.18 10.79 15.85
N GLN A 129 -3.64 11.82 15.13
CA GLN A 129 -4.46 12.89 15.70
C GLN A 129 -5.83 12.37 16.15
N ASP A 130 -6.33 12.84 17.30
CA ASP A 130 -7.65 12.42 17.80
C ASP A 130 -8.79 12.86 16.86
N ILE A 131 -9.45 11.88 16.22
CA ILE A 131 -10.67 12.07 15.42
C ILE A 131 -11.92 11.53 16.15
N GLY A 132 -11.80 11.21 17.44
CA GLY A 132 -12.90 10.82 18.32
C GLY A 132 -13.11 9.32 18.50
N TYR A 133 -12.27 8.46 17.95
CA TYR A 133 -12.41 7.02 18.15
C TYR A 133 -12.24 6.63 19.63
N ARG A 134 -12.95 5.59 20.04
CA ARG A 134 -12.73 4.90 21.31
C ARG A 134 -11.61 3.88 21.12
N SER A 135 -10.39 4.37 20.91
CA SER A 135 -9.22 3.52 20.69
C SER A 135 -8.96 2.56 21.86
N ASN A 136 -8.22 1.49 21.58
CA ASN A 136 -7.83 0.49 22.57
C ASN A 136 -7.01 1.13 23.72
N SER A 137 -7.11 0.56 24.92
CA SER A 137 -6.40 1.04 26.12
C SER A 137 -4.86 1.00 26.03
N SER A 138 -4.30 0.31 25.03
CA SER A 138 -2.85 0.36 24.74
C SER A 138 -2.40 1.73 24.24
N CYS A 139 -3.31 2.55 23.74
CA CYS A 139 -3.02 3.89 23.22
C CYS A 139 -2.89 4.91 24.36
N GLY A 140 -1.76 5.61 24.42
CA GLY A 140 -1.61 6.75 25.34
C GLY A 140 -2.49 7.92 24.89
N SER A 141 -3.00 8.72 25.82
CA SER A 141 -3.89 9.87 25.50
C SER A 141 -3.24 10.92 24.59
N GLU A 142 -1.92 10.99 24.57
CA GLU A 142 -1.13 11.84 23.65
C GLU A 142 -0.35 11.01 22.64
N ALA A 143 -0.53 9.68 22.63
CA ALA A 143 0.19 8.72 21.78
C ALA A 143 -0.80 7.94 20.89
N GLY A 144 -1.57 8.68 20.08
CA GLY A 144 -2.46 8.11 19.06
C GLY A 144 -3.89 7.78 19.53
N TYR A 145 -4.23 7.96 20.82
CA TYR A 145 -5.61 7.74 21.26
C TYR A 145 -6.59 8.66 20.52
N GLY A 146 -7.65 8.09 19.97
CA GLY A 146 -8.67 8.82 19.22
C GLY A 146 -8.54 8.71 17.71
N PHE A 147 -7.39 8.26 17.20
CA PHE A 147 -7.16 8.03 15.76
C PHE A 147 -7.50 6.59 15.33
N TRP A 148 -7.28 5.61 16.20
CA TRP A 148 -7.43 4.19 15.88
C TRP A 148 -8.83 3.67 16.25
N PRO A 149 -9.50 2.87 15.40
CA PRO A 149 -10.77 2.27 15.74
C PRO A 149 -10.66 1.32 16.96
N PRO A 150 -11.77 0.98 17.61
CA PRO A 150 -11.78 -0.03 18.67
C PRO A 150 -11.49 -1.42 18.07
N GLY A 151 -10.24 -1.83 18.13
CA GLY A 151 -9.82 -3.14 17.62
C GLY A 151 -8.35 -3.40 17.96
N PRO A 152 -7.46 -3.48 16.95
CA PRO A 152 -6.06 -3.86 17.11
C PRO A 152 -5.28 -2.88 18.00
N VAL A 153 -3.99 -3.14 18.15
CA VAL A 153 -3.11 -2.34 19.01
C VAL A 153 -2.79 -1.00 18.36
N CYS A 154 -2.35 -0.05 19.19
CA CYS A 154 -1.79 1.19 18.67
C CYS A 154 -0.41 0.93 18.03
N PRO A 155 -0.04 1.67 16.97
CA PRO A 155 1.34 1.71 16.51
C PRO A 155 2.29 2.13 17.63
N GLU A 156 3.45 1.49 17.64
CA GLU A 156 4.58 1.81 18.49
C GLU A 156 5.80 2.10 17.61
N ASN A 157 6.87 2.61 18.20
CA ASN A 157 8.16 2.70 17.51
C ASN A 157 8.76 1.29 17.35
N VAL A 158 8.37 0.58 16.30
CA VAL A 158 8.97 -0.69 15.90
C VAL A 158 10.06 -0.42 14.87
N SER A 159 11.17 0.18 15.34
CA SER A 159 12.33 0.43 14.50
C SER A 159 12.84 -0.87 13.87
N HIS A 160 13.00 -0.86 12.55
CA HIS A 160 13.41 -2.02 11.78
C HIS A 160 14.44 -1.66 10.70
N VAL A 161 15.17 -2.70 10.29
CA VAL A 161 16.13 -2.63 9.18
C VAL A 161 15.87 -3.79 8.25
N GLY A 162 15.66 -3.49 6.98
CA GLY A 162 15.47 -4.48 5.93
C GLY A 162 16.54 -4.42 4.86
N TYR A 163 16.81 -5.56 4.24
CA TYR A 163 17.66 -5.67 3.06
C TYR A 163 16.79 -6.11 1.89
N ILE A 164 16.81 -5.31 0.84
CA ILE A 164 16.04 -5.55 -0.39
C ILE A 164 17.07 -5.82 -1.50
N PRO A 165 17.04 -6.99 -2.16
CA PRO A 165 17.91 -7.30 -3.28
C PRO A 165 17.80 -6.24 -4.37
N THR A 166 18.92 -5.71 -4.85
CA THR A 166 18.93 -4.73 -5.96
C THR A 166 18.77 -5.40 -7.33
N GLU A 167 19.12 -6.68 -7.41
CA GLU A 167 18.95 -7.54 -8.58
C GLU A 167 18.10 -8.76 -8.17
N PRO A 168 16.76 -8.64 -8.18
CA PRO A 168 15.88 -9.75 -7.84
C PRO A 168 15.98 -10.87 -8.89
N GLU A 169 15.91 -12.11 -8.41
CA GLU A 169 15.93 -13.31 -9.25
C GLU A 169 14.60 -14.04 -9.14
N ALA A 170 14.03 -14.46 -10.26
CA ALA A 170 12.83 -15.30 -10.26
C ALA A 170 13.06 -16.60 -9.46
N SER A 171 12.07 -16.97 -8.64
CA SER A 171 12.09 -18.22 -7.90
C SER A 171 11.87 -19.41 -8.83
N THR A 172 12.60 -20.49 -8.56
CA THR A 172 12.37 -21.81 -9.19
C THR A 172 11.62 -22.77 -8.27
N GLU A 173 11.30 -22.33 -7.06
CA GLU A 173 10.62 -23.11 -6.02
C GLU A 173 9.36 -22.37 -5.57
N THR A 174 8.35 -23.13 -5.15
CA THR A 174 7.17 -22.55 -4.52
C THR A 174 7.56 -21.91 -3.19
N CYS A 175 7.27 -20.62 -3.05
CA CYS A 175 7.54 -19.86 -1.84
C CYS A 175 6.29 -19.14 -1.36
N GLU A 176 5.53 -19.77 -0.47
CA GLU A 176 4.35 -19.14 0.12
C GLU A 176 4.77 -17.95 0.99
N THR A 177 3.98 -16.89 0.90
CA THR A 177 4.05 -15.72 1.78
C THR A 177 3.50 -16.08 3.16
N GLY A 178 3.98 -15.39 4.20
CA GLY A 178 3.60 -15.68 5.59
C GLY A 178 3.02 -14.45 6.29
N LEU A 179 2.59 -14.62 7.54
CA LEU A 179 2.19 -13.49 8.38
C LEU A 179 3.38 -12.62 8.77
N GLY A 180 3.11 -11.34 9.02
CA GLY A 180 4.11 -10.36 9.39
C GLY A 180 4.62 -9.54 8.20
N VAL A 181 5.75 -8.88 8.42
CA VAL A 181 6.39 -7.99 7.44
C VAL A 181 6.88 -8.81 6.25
N GLN A 182 6.40 -8.47 5.05
CA GLN A 182 6.79 -9.09 3.78
C GLN A 182 7.57 -8.13 2.86
N GLY A 183 7.71 -6.87 3.25
CA GLY A 183 8.35 -5.80 2.49
C GLY A 183 8.13 -4.44 3.16
N TYR A 184 8.61 -3.37 2.53
CA TYR A 184 8.41 -2.00 2.99
C TYR A 184 7.86 -1.10 1.88
N TRP A 185 6.91 -0.26 2.25
CA TRP A 185 6.49 0.87 1.43
C TRP A 185 7.58 1.94 1.41
N VAL A 186 7.54 2.87 0.45
CA VAL A 186 8.58 3.90 0.25
C VAL A 186 8.72 4.87 1.41
N ASN A 187 7.72 4.98 2.27
CA ASN A 187 7.77 5.71 3.54
C ASN A 187 8.31 4.86 4.72
N GLY A 188 8.71 3.60 4.50
CA GLY A 188 9.25 2.72 5.52
C GLY A 188 8.21 2.08 6.45
N THR A 189 6.91 2.18 6.11
CA THR A 189 5.88 1.36 6.78
C THR A 189 5.87 -0.07 6.23
N SER A 190 5.41 -1.00 7.05
CA SER A 190 5.45 -2.43 6.72
C SER A 190 4.38 -2.84 5.72
N ILE A 191 4.71 -3.80 4.86
CA ILE A 191 3.77 -4.47 3.96
C ILE A 191 3.44 -5.82 4.54
N TYR A 192 2.15 -6.09 4.79
CA TYR A 192 1.67 -7.41 5.15
C TYR A 192 0.91 -8.02 3.95
N GLN A 193 0.92 -9.35 3.85
CA GLN A 193 0.20 -10.07 2.78
C GLN A 193 -1.32 -10.12 3.03
N TRP A 194 -2.08 -10.70 2.11
CA TRP A 194 -3.55 -10.73 2.09
C TRP A 194 -4.28 -11.25 3.35
N SER A 195 -3.69 -12.14 4.14
CA SER A 195 -4.30 -12.82 5.30
C SER A 195 -4.23 -12.00 6.58
N ASP A 196 -5.31 -12.02 7.37
CA ASP A 196 -5.41 -11.53 8.76
C ASP A 196 -5.00 -12.60 9.81
N GLY A 197 -4.54 -13.76 9.34
CA GLY A 197 -4.20 -14.92 10.16
C GLY A 197 -5.40 -15.64 10.77
N GLN A 198 -6.64 -15.27 10.39
CA GLN A 198 -7.87 -15.87 10.88
C GLN A 198 -8.44 -16.89 9.88
N SER A 199 -9.26 -17.79 10.41
CA SER A 199 -9.95 -18.78 9.58
C SER A 199 -11.18 -19.36 10.27
N VAL A 200 -12.15 -19.80 9.48
CA VAL A 200 -13.25 -20.66 9.95
C VAL A 200 -12.81 -22.12 9.79
N ASN A 201 -12.87 -22.88 10.88
CA ASN A 201 -12.52 -24.31 10.94
C ASN A 201 -11.09 -24.66 10.45
N ASN A 202 -10.14 -23.71 10.50
CA ASN A 202 -8.78 -23.87 9.92
C ASN A 202 -8.80 -24.25 8.43
N THR A 203 -9.82 -23.82 7.69
CA THR A 203 -9.96 -24.13 6.26
C THR A 203 -10.35 -22.92 5.45
N TRP A 204 -11.24 -22.07 5.96
CA TRP A 204 -11.70 -20.88 5.22
C TRP A 204 -11.01 -19.65 5.78
N HIS A 205 -9.91 -19.24 5.16
CA HIS A 205 -9.08 -18.13 5.62
C HIS A 205 -9.72 -16.81 5.22
N THR A 206 -9.84 -15.89 6.17
CA THR A 206 -10.36 -14.55 5.89
C THR A 206 -9.27 -13.67 5.30
N LEU A 207 -9.71 -12.66 4.55
CA LEU A 207 -8.84 -11.71 3.89
C LEU A 207 -8.82 -10.42 4.73
N ALA A 208 -7.65 -9.94 5.12
CA ALA A 208 -7.51 -8.72 5.92
C ALA A 208 -8.26 -7.52 5.33
N PRO A 209 -8.16 -7.22 4.01
CA PRO A 209 -8.88 -6.08 3.43
C PRO A 209 -10.42 -6.20 3.48
N VAL A 210 -10.94 -7.40 3.74
CA VAL A 210 -12.38 -7.67 3.82
C VAL A 210 -12.84 -7.75 5.29
N ALA A 211 -12.18 -8.57 6.10
CA ALA A 211 -12.59 -8.85 7.47
C ALA A 211 -12.17 -7.77 8.47
N GLU A 212 -11.18 -6.95 8.12
CA GLU A 212 -10.60 -5.91 8.98
C GLU A 212 -10.84 -4.49 8.44
N VAL A 213 -11.74 -4.31 7.47
CA VAL A 213 -12.07 -2.98 6.90
C VAL A 213 -12.55 -1.97 7.95
N TYR A 214 -13.07 -2.43 9.09
CA TYR A 214 -13.45 -1.59 10.22
C TYR A 214 -12.36 -1.49 11.30
N ASP A 215 -11.25 -2.19 11.16
CA ASP A 215 -10.15 -2.26 12.12
C ASP A 215 -8.90 -1.50 11.62
N VAL A 216 -9.04 -0.75 10.53
CA VAL A 216 -8.02 0.12 9.94
C VAL A 216 -8.33 1.60 10.16
N ASP A 217 -7.28 2.43 10.10
CA ASP A 217 -7.38 3.88 10.11
C ASP A 217 -7.90 4.44 8.77
N ILE A 218 -7.95 5.78 8.67
CA ILE A 218 -8.41 6.48 7.46
C ILE A 218 -7.55 6.17 6.23
N CYS A 219 -6.27 5.82 6.44
CA CYS A 219 -5.35 5.44 5.38
C CYS A 219 -5.40 3.94 5.05
N GLY A 220 -6.29 3.16 5.68
CA GLY A 220 -6.39 1.72 5.45
C GLY A 220 -5.26 0.91 6.08
N GLY A 221 -4.51 1.47 7.04
CA GLY A 221 -3.48 0.76 7.78
C GLY A 221 -3.87 0.52 9.24
N HIS A 222 -3.16 -0.38 9.92
CA HIS A 222 -3.29 -0.61 11.36
C HIS A 222 -2.03 -1.24 11.94
N ALA A 223 -2.01 -1.57 13.24
CA ALA A 223 -0.85 -2.18 13.86
C ALA A 223 -1.12 -3.56 14.48
N ALA A 224 -0.12 -4.44 14.33
CA ALA A 224 -0.05 -5.73 15.01
C ALA A 224 1.30 -5.84 15.71
N ASN A 225 1.29 -6.17 17.00
CA ASN A 225 2.49 -6.13 17.85
C ASN A 225 3.24 -4.77 17.81
N GLY A 226 2.50 -3.67 17.63
CA GLY A 226 3.03 -2.32 17.53
C GLY A 226 3.50 -1.91 16.12
N ASP A 227 3.68 -2.86 15.20
CA ASP A 227 4.16 -2.57 13.84
C ASP A 227 3.01 -2.09 12.95
N TYR A 228 3.06 -0.83 12.49
CA TYR A 228 2.07 -0.28 11.58
C TYR A 228 2.31 -0.74 10.14
N HIS A 229 1.26 -1.24 9.51
CA HIS A 229 1.34 -1.87 8.20
C HIS A 229 0.07 -1.68 7.39
N HIS A 230 0.20 -1.92 6.08
CA HIS A 230 -0.93 -2.03 5.16
C HIS A 230 -0.96 -3.43 4.53
N HIS A 231 -2.17 -3.91 4.26
CA HIS A 231 -2.43 -5.14 3.51
C HIS A 231 -2.82 -4.89 2.05
N PHE A 232 -3.19 -3.66 1.71
CA PHE A 232 -3.81 -3.30 0.43
C PHE A 232 -3.52 -1.84 0.07
N TYR A 233 -4.02 -1.41 -1.09
CA TYR A 233 -3.91 -0.05 -1.60
C TYR A 233 -4.38 1.01 -0.58
N SER A 234 -3.65 2.11 -0.49
CA SER A 234 -3.95 3.25 0.37
C SER A 234 -3.88 4.54 -0.43
N ASP A 235 -4.91 5.38 -0.34
CA ASP A 235 -4.88 6.72 -0.94
C ASP A 235 -3.80 7.60 -0.31
N CYS A 236 -3.51 7.43 1.00
CA CYS A 236 -2.42 8.14 1.66
C CYS A 236 -1.05 7.74 1.09
N LEU A 237 -0.84 6.45 0.78
CA LEU A 237 0.37 6.00 0.08
C LEU A 237 0.42 6.55 -1.35
N ALA A 238 -0.71 6.60 -2.05
CA ALA A 238 -0.79 7.14 -3.40
C ALA A 238 -0.41 8.61 -3.47
N GLU A 239 -0.93 9.40 -2.53
CA GLU A 239 -0.64 10.83 -2.43
C GLU A 239 0.85 11.08 -2.21
N ILE A 240 1.48 10.39 -1.25
CA ILE A 240 2.91 10.60 -0.98
C ILE A 240 3.82 9.99 -2.05
N ALA A 241 3.37 8.97 -2.76
CA ALA A 241 4.06 8.43 -3.94
C ALA A 241 3.92 9.35 -5.16
N GLY A 242 3.02 10.33 -5.12
CA GLY A 242 2.74 11.25 -6.21
C GLY A 242 2.02 10.59 -7.39
N ASP A 243 1.21 9.55 -7.13
CA ASP A 243 0.46 8.86 -8.18
C ASP A 243 -0.80 9.66 -8.56
N ASN A 244 -0.77 10.26 -9.76
CA ASN A 244 -1.86 11.09 -10.28
C ASN A 244 -2.72 10.37 -11.33
N ALA A 245 -2.54 9.05 -11.50
CA ALA A 245 -3.22 8.25 -12.53
C ALA A 245 -3.00 8.77 -13.97
N ASP A 246 -1.87 9.43 -14.23
CA ASP A 246 -1.50 10.06 -15.50
C ASP A 246 -0.48 9.23 -16.31
N GLY A 247 -0.32 7.96 -15.95
CA GLY A 247 0.50 6.98 -16.64
C GLY A 247 0.57 5.68 -15.86
N HIS A 248 1.62 4.90 -16.12
CA HIS A 248 2.00 3.80 -15.24
C HIS A 248 2.32 4.37 -13.86
N SER A 249 1.79 3.74 -12.81
CA SER A 249 2.00 4.18 -11.43
C SER A 249 3.49 4.29 -11.10
N PRO A 250 3.87 5.11 -10.09
CA PRO A 250 5.18 5.06 -9.48
C PRO A 250 5.33 3.83 -8.58
N ILE A 251 6.55 3.60 -8.10
CA ILE A 251 6.84 2.55 -7.11
C ILE A 251 6.29 2.99 -5.76
N TYR A 252 5.47 2.16 -5.14
CA TYR A 252 4.95 2.36 -3.79
C TYR A 252 5.81 1.66 -2.75
N GLY A 253 6.52 0.59 -3.11
CA GLY A 253 7.34 -0.17 -2.18
C GLY A 253 8.11 -1.30 -2.82
N TYR A 254 8.72 -2.13 -1.98
CA TYR A 254 9.47 -3.31 -2.41
C TYR A 254 9.16 -4.50 -1.49
N THR A 255 8.99 -5.67 -2.09
CA THR A 255 8.85 -6.94 -1.40
C THR A 255 10.20 -7.50 -0.96
N ALA A 256 10.19 -8.45 -0.03
CA ALA A 256 11.38 -9.12 0.49
C ALA A 256 12.21 -9.82 -0.61
N ASP A 257 11.58 -10.28 -1.69
CA ASP A 257 12.27 -10.91 -2.83
C ASP A 257 12.96 -9.91 -3.78
N GLY A 258 12.83 -8.61 -3.53
CA GLY A 258 13.54 -7.53 -4.23
C GLY A 258 12.77 -6.89 -5.38
N TYR A 259 11.63 -7.44 -5.79
CA TYR A 259 10.82 -6.81 -6.83
C TYR A 259 10.07 -5.58 -6.29
N ALA A 260 9.94 -4.57 -7.15
CA ALA A 260 9.17 -3.38 -6.83
C ALA A 260 7.66 -3.67 -6.87
N ILE A 261 6.91 -2.97 -6.03
CA ILE A 261 5.45 -2.89 -6.08
C ILE A 261 5.10 -1.51 -6.59
N TYR A 262 4.38 -1.47 -7.71
CA TYR A 262 3.83 -0.27 -8.29
C TYR A 262 2.40 -0.03 -7.80
N GLY A 263 1.95 1.22 -7.89
CA GLY A 263 0.55 1.58 -7.71
C GLY A 263 -0.39 0.88 -8.72
N PRO A 264 -1.69 1.18 -8.69
CA PRO A 264 -2.69 0.39 -9.41
C PRO A 264 -2.79 0.62 -10.92
N TRP A 265 -2.08 1.61 -11.47
CA TRP A 265 -2.20 2.01 -12.87
C TRP A 265 -1.09 1.39 -13.72
N GLU A 266 -1.50 0.71 -14.79
CA GLU A 266 -0.62 0.20 -15.86
C GLU A 266 -0.34 1.30 -16.90
N ASP A 267 -1.36 2.12 -17.20
CA ASP A 267 -1.27 3.27 -18.10
C ASP A 267 -2.39 4.27 -17.75
N ILE A 268 -2.45 5.39 -18.47
CA ILE A 268 -3.47 6.44 -18.33
C ILE A 268 -4.87 5.82 -18.39
N GLY A 269 -5.56 5.79 -17.26
CA GLY A 269 -6.92 5.25 -17.14
C GLY A 269 -7.01 3.73 -17.30
N VAL A 270 -5.89 3.00 -17.25
CA VAL A 270 -5.83 1.55 -17.33
C VAL A 270 -5.31 1.00 -16.01
N LEU A 271 -6.18 0.34 -15.25
CA LEU A 271 -5.79 -0.37 -14.03
C LEU A 271 -5.12 -1.69 -14.37
N ALA A 272 -4.07 -2.04 -13.62
CA ALA A 272 -3.55 -3.39 -13.55
C ALA A 272 -4.63 -4.33 -12.97
N LYS A 273 -4.80 -5.48 -13.60
CA LYS A 273 -5.89 -6.43 -13.32
C LYS A 273 -5.33 -7.72 -12.76
N SER A 274 -5.76 -8.04 -11.54
CA SER A 274 -5.55 -9.37 -10.97
C SER A 274 -6.15 -10.45 -11.87
N SER A 275 -5.40 -11.54 -12.04
CA SER A 275 -5.89 -12.77 -12.68
C SER A 275 -6.39 -13.80 -11.67
N TRP A 276 -6.59 -13.40 -10.42
CA TRP A 276 -7.26 -14.22 -9.41
C TRP A 276 -8.77 -14.04 -9.51
N ALA A 277 -9.45 -15.05 -10.05
CA ALA A 277 -10.88 -15.06 -10.25
C ALA A 277 -11.61 -15.60 -9.01
N ILE A 278 -12.81 -15.07 -8.77
CA ILE A 278 -13.71 -15.56 -7.72
C ILE A 278 -14.46 -16.80 -8.26
N ARG A 279 -14.49 -17.86 -7.47
CA ARG A 279 -15.25 -19.08 -7.74
C ARG A 279 -16.75 -18.78 -7.79
N ASP A 280 -17.43 -19.31 -8.79
CA ASP A 280 -18.89 -19.19 -8.92
C ASP A 280 -19.57 -20.37 -8.20
N TYR A 281 -19.98 -20.11 -6.95
CA TYR A 281 -20.75 -21.06 -6.15
C TYR A 281 -22.25 -21.02 -6.46
N ASP A 282 -22.75 -19.99 -7.14
CA ASP A 282 -24.19 -19.79 -7.33
C ASP A 282 -24.72 -20.60 -8.52
N ASP A 283 -23.91 -20.87 -9.54
CA ASP A 283 -24.21 -21.86 -10.59
C ASP A 283 -23.79 -23.28 -10.16
N PRO A 284 -24.72 -24.21 -9.92
CA PRO A 284 -24.40 -25.61 -9.60
C PRO A 284 -23.66 -26.36 -10.71
N ARG A 285 -23.54 -25.78 -11.91
CA ARG A 285 -22.79 -26.35 -13.05
C ARG A 285 -21.43 -25.71 -13.26
N SER A 286 -21.08 -24.69 -12.50
CA SER A 286 -19.77 -24.07 -12.57
C SER A 286 -18.70 -25.07 -12.14
N ASP A 287 -17.63 -25.18 -12.93
CA ASP A 287 -16.48 -26.03 -12.63
C ASP A 287 -15.70 -25.53 -11.39
N SER A 288 -15.86 -24.25 -11.06
CA SER A 288 -15.32 -23.65 -9.83
C SER A 288 -16.24 -23.81 -8.61
N GLY A 289 -17.50 -24.19 -8.80
CA GLY A 289 -18.50 -24.35 -7.73
C GLY A 289 -18.47 -25.74 -7.07
N CYS A 290 -19.38 -25.97 -6.11
CA CYS A 290 -19.47 -27.25 -5.37
C CYS A 290 -20.69 -28.11 -5.74
N GLY A 291 -21.26 -27.90 -6.94
CA GLY A 291 -22.42 -28.67 -7.41
C GLY A 291 -23.75 -28.33 -6.72
N VAL A 292 -23.75 -27.43 -5.74
CA VAL A 292 -24.94 -26.92 -5.03
C VAL A 292 -24.81 -25.42 -4.84
N ALA A 293 -25.82 -24.68 -5.29
CA ALA A 293 -25.84 -23.22 -5.25
C ALA A 293 -25.57 -22.68 -3.84
N GLY A 294 -24.61 -21.76 -3.75
CA GLY A 294 -24.21 -21.03 -2.55
C GLY A 294 -23.51 -21.86 -1.47
N GLN A 295 -23.12 -23.11 -1.74
CA GLN A 295 -22.45 -23.96 -0.75
C GLN A 295 -20.93 -23.99 -0.90
N ARG A 296 -20.25 -23.75 0.23
CA ARG A 296 -18.82 -23.96 0.43
C ARG A 296 -18.53 -25.37 0.97
N SER A 297 -18.93 -26.39 0.21
CA SER A 297 -18.85 -27.81 0.60
C SER A 297 -17.67 -28.57 -0.05
N CYS A 298 -16.87 -27.89 -0.86
CA CYS A 298 -15.73 -28.44 -1.58
C CYS A 298 -14.59 -27.42 -1.67
N LEU A 299 -13.37 -27.92 -1.88
CA LEU A 299 -12.17 -27.12 -2.15
C LEU A 299 -11.65 -27.43 -3.54
N LEU A 300 -10.97 -26.48 -4.19
CA LEU A 300 -10.19 -26.77 -5.38
C LEU A 300 -9.08 -27.77 -5.03
N VAL A 301 -8.80 -28.70 -5.95
CA VAL A 301 -7.67 -29.62 -5.81
C VAL A 301 -6.34 -28.88 -5.95
N ASP A 302 -6.35 -27.81 -6.75
CA ASP A 302 -5.23 -26.91 -6.99
C ASP A 302 -5.79 -25.55 -7.42
N GLU A 303 -5.59 -24.50 -6.62
CA GLU A 303 -6.08 -23.16 -6.94
C GLU A 303 -5.33 -22.49 -8.10
N TYR A 304 -4.22 -23.09 -8.55
CA TYR A 304 -3.45 -22.65 -9.71
C TYR A 304 -3.75 -23.46 -10.98
N ASP A 305 -4.64 -24.46 -10.90
CA ASP A 305 -5.03 -25.31 -12.03
C ASP A 305 -6.48 -25.82 -11.84
N ILE A 306 -7.43 -25.03 -12.34
CA ILE A 306 -8.86 -25.31 -12.20
C ILE A 306 -9.30 -26.62 -12.87
N ASP A 307 -8.56 -27.10 -13.88
CA ASP A 307 -8.87 -28.35 -14.60
C ASP A 307 -8.69 -29.59 -13.70
N ARG A 308 -7.98 -29.44 -12.57
CA ARG A 308 -7.88 -30.50 -11.54
C ARG A 308 -9.16 -30.68 -10.73
N GLY A 309 -10.13 -29.76 -10.89
CA GLY A 309 -11.46 -29.83 -10.32
C GLY A 309 -11.48 -29.62 -8.80
N VAL A 310 -12.56 -30.09 -8.18
CA VAL A 310 -12.83 -29.92 -6.74
C VAL A 310 -12.84 -31.26 -6.00
N THR A 311 -12.58 -31.20 -4.70
CA THR A 311 -12.75 -32.30 -3.76
C THR A 311 -13.68 -31.89 -2.62
N ASP A 312 -14.55 -32.80 -2.19
CA ASP A 312 -15.41 -32.58 -1.03
C ASP A 312 -14.56 -32.31 0.23
N THR A 313 -15.05 -31.41 1.09
CA THR A 313 -14.44 -31.13 2.40
C THR A 313 -15.42 -31.41 3.53
N ASN A 314 -14.92 -31.94 4.64
CA ASN A 314 -15.69 -32.09 5.88
C ASN A 314 -15.78 -30.79 6.68
N ASN A 315 -14.96 -29.79 6.33
CA ASN A 315 -14.96 -28.47 6.95
C ASN A 315 -15.75 -27.51 6.07
N THR A 316 -17.07 -27.70 5.95
CA THR A 316 -17.92 -26.80 5.16
C THR A 316 -17.83 -25.37 5.72
N GLY A 317 -17.65 -24.40 4.83
CA GLY A 317 -17.58 -22.98 5.18
C GLY A 317 -18.95 -22.35 5.31
N PRO A 318 -19.05 -21.09 5.78
CA PRO A 318 -20.26 -20.29 5.65
C PRO A 318 -20.75 -20.29 4.19
N THR A 319 -22.06 -20.29 3.96
CA THR A 319 -22.64 -20.21 2.60
C THR A 319 -22.41 -18.84 1.98
N THR A 320 -22.60 -18.67 0.67
CA THR A 320 -22.50 -17.35 0.02
C THR A 320 -23.52 -16.31 0.52
N SER A 321 -24.58 -16.76 1.19
CA SER A 321 -25.56 -15.92 1.89
C SER A 321 -25.45 -16.03 3.42
N GLY A 322 -24.33 -16.52 3.93
CA GLY A 322 -24.07 -16.65 5.37
C GLY A 322 -23.47 -15.39 5.96
N SER A 323 -23.12 -15.45 7.24
CA SER A 323 -22.43 -14.36 7.94
C SER A 323 -21.16 -14.83 8.65
N TYR A 324 -20.28 -13.86 8.91
CA TYR A 324 -19.07 -14.00 9.69
C TYR A 324 -19.00 -12.86 10.72
N THR A 325 -18.47 -13.14 11.91
CA THR A 325 -18.23 -12.14 12.94
C THR A 325 -16.72 -12.01 13.16
N SER A 326 -16.15 -10.82 12.89
CA SER A 326 -14.72 -10.55 13.08
C SER A 326 -14.33 -10.53 14.56
N GLN A 327 -13.02 -10.44 14.83
CA GLN A 327 -12.51 -10.30 16.20
C GLN A 327 -12.96 -9.00 16.88
N SER A 328 -13.13 -7.92 16.12
CA SER A 328 -13.74 -6.66 16.57
C SER A 328 -15.27 -6.75 16.74
N GLY A 329 -15.82 -7.93 16.47
CA GLY A 329 -17.24 -8.26 16.61
C GLY A 329 -18.11 -7.62 15.54
N ASN A 330 -17.54 -7.14 14.44
CA ASN A 330 -18.33 -6.65 13.29
C ASN A 330 -18.92 -7.84 12.55
N GLU A 331 -20.16 -7.70 12.11
CA GLU A 331 -20.84 -8.73 11.31
C GLU A 331 -20.69 -8.41 9.82
N PHE A 332 -20.34 -9.43 9.07
CA PHE A 332 -20.16 -9.38 7.63
C PHE A 332 -21.02 -10.44 6.96
N ASP A 333 -21.59 -10.09 5.81
CA ASP A 333 -22.08 -11.11 4.87
C ASP A 333 -20.87 -11.83 4.27
N THR A 334 -21.06 -13.08 3.85
CA THR A 334 -19.97 -13.93 3.32
C THR A 334 -20.19 -14.31 1.85
N PRO A 335 -20.36 -13.33 0.92
CA PRO A 335 -20.47 -13.61 -0.51
C PRO A 335 -19.21 -14.32 -1.02
N ALA A 336 -19.28 -14.91 -2.21
CA ALA A 336 -18.09 -15.46 -2.86
C ALA A 336 -17.01 -14.36 -2.96
N GLY A 337 -15.78 -14.71 -2.59
CA GLY A 337 -14.65 -13.77 -2.50
C GLY A 337 -14.37 -13.25 -1.09
N PHE A 338 -15.13 -13.69 -0.08
CA PHE A 338 -14.87 -13.36 1.32
C PHE A 338 -13.69 -14.15 1.92
N PHE A 339 -13.51 -15.40 1.46
CA PHE A 339 -12.43 -16.28 1.92
C PHE A 339 -11.39 -16.49 0.81
N TYR A 340 -10.14 -16.76 1.18
CA TYR A 340 -9.07 -17.11 0.23
C TYR A 340 -9.47 -18.28 -0.68
N GLU A 341 -10.11 -19.31 -0.12
CA GLU A 341 -10.53 -20.52 -0.84
C GLU A 341 -11.68 -20.27 -1.83
N ASP A 342 -12.18 -19.04 -1.90
CA ASP A 342 -13.09 -18.58 -2.95
C ASP A 342 -12.34 -18.09 -4.20
N TYR A 343 -11.01 -18.07 -4.22
CA TYR A 343 -10.22 -17.61 -5.36
C TYR A 343 -9.47 -18.74 -6.04
N TYR A 344 -9.21 -18.56 -7.33
CA TYR A 344 -8.30 -19.37 -8.14
C TYR A 344 -7.58 -18.48 -9.15
N TRP A 345 -6.39 -18.86 -9.56
CA TRP A 345 -5.69 -18.18 -10.64
C TRP A 345 -6.21 -18.67 -11.99
N ASP A 346 -6.71 -17.74 -12.82
CA ASP A 346 -7.14 -18.02 -14.19
C ASP A 346 -6.01 -17.67 -15.16
N GLU A 347 -5.29 -18.70 -15.63
CA GLU A 347 -4.20 -18.54 -16.58
C GLU A 347 -4.63 -17.90 -17.90
N ASN A 348 -5.92 -17.98 -18.28
CA ASN A 348 -6.43 -17.35 -19.49
C ASN A 348 -6.52 -15.83 -19.36
N LEU A 349 -6.69 -15.31 -18.14
CA LEU A 349 -6.60 -13.88 -17.88
C LEU A 349 -5.15 -13.41 -18.09
N THR A 350 -4.19 -14.06 -17.43
CA THR A 350 -2.76 -13.75 -17.59
C THR A 350 -2.31 -13.88 -19.05
N ALA A 351 -2.80 -14.89 -19.79
CA ALA A 351 -2.46 -15.10 -21.20
C ALA A 351 -2.91 -13.97 -22.14
N GLN A 352 -3.81 -13.07 -21.70
CA GLN A 352 -4.17 -11.87 -22.48
C GLN A 352 -3.02 -10.85 -22.52
N GLY A 353 -2.11 -10.86 -21.54
CA GLY A 353 -1.01 -9.91 -21.41
C GLY A 353 -1.49 -8.48 -21.15
N GLY A 354 -0.59 -7.51 -21.28
CA GLY A 354 -0.90 -6.10 -20.99
C GLY A 354 -1.22 -5.91 -19.51
N GLU A 355 -2.39 -5.35 -19.20
CA GLU A 355 -2.78 -5.04 -17.83
C GLU A 355 -3.07 -6.28 -16.96
N TYR A 356 -3.16 -7.48 -17.54
CA TYR A 356 -3.45 -8.70 -16.79
C TYR A 356 -2.19 -9.27 -16.13
N LEU A 357 -2.25 -9.39 -14.80
CA LEU A 357 -1.15 -9.84 -13.97
C LEU A 357 -1.08 -11.38 -13.91
N ASP A 358 0.05 -11.91 -13.48
CA ASP A 358 0.27 -13.33 -13.27
C ASP A 358 -0.20 -13.81 -11.89
N GLN A 359 0.04 -15.09 -11.58
CA GLN A 359 -0.34 -15.70 -10.30
C GLN A 359 0.31 -15.06 -9.07
N PHE A 360 1.42 -14.33 -9.25
CA PHE A 360 2.11 -13.61 -8.19
C PHE A 360 1.68 -12.14 -8.11
N ASN A 361 0.69 -11.72 -8.89
CA ASN A 361 0.20 -10.34 -8.97
C ASN A 361 1.19 -9.36 -9.60
N GLY A 362 2.01 -9.84 -10.53
CA GLY A 362 2.93 -9.00 -11.29
C GLY A 362 2.93 -9.32 -12.77
N HIS A 363 3.73 -8.60 -13.52
CA HIS A 363 4.02 -8.90 -14.92
C HIS A 363 5.39 -8.35 -15.31
N THR A 364 5.76 -8.45 -16.59
CA THR A 364 7.06 -7.97 -17.08
C THR A 364 6.89 -7.07 -18.28
N ASP A 365 7.55 -5.91 -18.25
CA ASP A 365 7.75 -5.05 -19.40
C ASP A 365 9.25 -4.80 -19.67
N SER A 366 9.56 -4.16 -20.81
CA SER A 366 10.94 -3.92 -21.25
C SER A 366 11.70 -2.80 -20.52
N GLU A 367 10.98 -1.90 -19.86
CA GLU A 367 11.50 -0.74 -19.12
C GLU A 367 11.73 -1.08 -17.65
N ARG A 368 10.76 -1.72 -16.99
CA ARG A 368 10.75 -2.00 -15.54
C ARG A 368 11.21 -3.40 -15.19
N GLY A 369 11.21 -4.32 -16.16
CA GLY A 369 11.39 -5.75 -15.87
C GLY A 369 10.17 -6.32 -15.15
N TYR A 370 10.36 -7.41 -14.40
CA TYR A 370 9.28 -7.98 -13.59
C TYR A 370 8.98 -7.09 -12.38
N HIS A 371 7.70 -6.82 -12.13
CA HIS A 371 7.25 -6.03 -11.00
C HIS A 371 5.82 -6.38 -10.59
N TYR A 372 5.48 -6.11 -9.33
CA TYR A 372 4.14 -6.29 -8.79
C TYR A 372 3.29 -5.03 -8.94
N HIS A 373 1.98 -5.19 -8.87
CA HIS A 373 1.04 -4.07 -8.79
C HIS A 373 0.10 -4.19 -7.58
N LEU A 374 -0.22 -3.06 -6.98
CA LEU A 374 -1.42 -2.95 -6.16
C LEU A 374 -2.65 -3.18 -7.04
N THR A 375 -3.57 -4.06 -6.63
CA THR A 375 -4.75 -4.38 -7.44
C THR A 375 -6.02 -3.83 -6.86
N VAL A 376 -6.77 -3.09 -7.69
CA VAL A 376 -8.04 -2.46 -7.34
C VAL A 376 -9.04 -2.57 -8.49
N THR A 377 -10.31 -2.36 -8.18
CA THR A 377 -11.36 -2.03 -9.16
C THR A 377 -11.84 -0.62 -8.90
N GLN A 378 -12.52 -0.02 -9.87
CA GLN A 378 -13.13 1.30 -9.69
C GLN A 378 -14.64 1.16 -9.69
N ASP A 379 -15.28 1.73 -8.68
CA ASP A 379 -16.74 1.76 -8.59
C ASP A 379 -17.35 2.88 -9.45
N SER A 380 -18.68 3.01 -9.43
CA SER A 380 -19.38 4.04 -10.23
C SER A 380 -19.10 5.48 -9.80
N SER A 381 -18.60 5.70 -8.59
CA SER A 381 -18.23 7.00 -8.05
C SER A 381 -16.77 7.39 -8.34
N GLY A 382 -15.96 6.42 -8.80
CA GLY A 382 -14.53 6.59 -9.03
C GLY A 382 -13.66 6.08 -7.88
N GLN A 383 -14.27 5.58 -6.79
CA GLN A 383 -13.56 5.03 -5.64
C GLN A 383 -12.83 3.75 -6.04
N LEU A 384 -11.56 3.64 -5.64
CA LEU A 384 -10.75 2.45 -5.84
C LEU A 384 -11.01 1.45 -4.71
N ILE A 385 -11.41 0.23 -5.08
CA ILE A 385 -11.74 -0.86 -4.17
C ILE A 385 -10.68 -1.94 -4.32
N PRO A 386 -9.94 -2.31 -3.25
CA PRO A 386 -8.93 -3.36 -3.30
C PRO A 386 -9.47 -4.70 -3.80
N VAL A 387 -8.68 -5.37 -4.65
CA VAL A 387 -9.00 -6.69 -5.23
C VAL A 387 -7.88 -7.66 -4.92
N PHE A 388 -8.24 -8.88 -4.53
CA PHE A 388 -7.29 -9.94 -4.22
C PHE A 388 -6.31 -10.18 -5.38
N PRO A 389 -5.00 -10.37 -5.13
CA PRO A 389 -4.33 -10.54 -3.83
C PRO A 389 -3.79 -9.24 -3.23
N TYR A 390 -4.28 -8.09 -3.72
CA TYR A 390 -4.09 -6.73 -3.18
C TYR A 390 -2.72 -6.11 -3.39
N THR A 391 -1.64 -6.81 -3.05
CA THR A 391 -0.26 -6.31 -3.13
C THR A 391 0.61 -7.22 -4.00
N PHE A 392 0.83 -8.44 -3.54
CA PHE A 392 1.50 -9.53 -4.25
C PHE A 392 0.72 -10.83 -3.99
N GLY A 393 0.92 -11.83 -4.85
CA GLY A 393 0.20 -13.09 -4.77
C GLY A 393 0.48 -13.89 -3.48
N PRO A 394 -0.25 -14.98 -3.24
CA PRO A 394 0.02 -15.88 -2.11
C PRO A 394 1.45 -16.41 -2.08
N ARG A 395 2.14 -16.39 -3.22
CA ARG A 395 3.53 -16.80 -3.40
C ARG A 395 4.38 -15.64 -3.90
N PHE A 396 5.65 -15.61 -3.50
CA PHE A 396 6.65 -14.72 -4.10
C PHE A 396 7.02 -15.19 -5.51
N ALA A 397 7.13 -14.25 -6.44
CA ALA A 397 7.73 -14.46 -7.76
C ALA A 397 9.24 -14.60 -7.69
N GLY A 398 9.90 -13.91 -6.76
CA GLY A 398 11.35 -13.88 -6.59
C GLY A 398 11.87 -14.81 -5.50
N LYS A 399 13.18 -15.04 -5.52
CA LYS A 399 13.90 -15.79 -4.49
C LYS A 399 14.10 -14.94 -3.25
N LEU A 400 13.75 -15.52 -2.10
CA LEU A 400 14.21 -15.03 -0.81
C LEU A 400 15.65 -15.49 -0.56
N ASP A 401 16.42 -14.71 0.19
CA ASP A 401 17.76 -15.11 0.62
C ASP A 401 17.97 -14.86 2.11
N ASP A 402 19.10 -15.30 2.66
CA ASP A 402 19.33 -15.28 4.11
C ASP A 402 19.32 -13.87 4.72
N GLN A 403 19.53 -12.82 3.91
CA GLN A 403 19.59 -11.42 4.36
C GLN A 403 18.27 -10.67 4.18
N THR A 404 17.38 -11.16 3.32
CA THR A 404 16.13 -10.45 3.00
C THR A 404 15.24 -10.30 4.22
N ILE A 405 14.37 -9.27 4.20
CA ILE A 405 13.40 -8.93 5.26
C ILE A 405 12.70 -10.18 5.79
N VAL A 406 12.28 -11.03 4.85
CA VAL A 406 11.83 -12.40 5.10
C VAL A 406 12.83 -13.34 4.45
N ASN A 407 13.38 -14.30 5.20
CA ASN A 407 14.38 -15.24 4.69
C ASN A 407 13.89 -16.69 4.61
N ARG A 408 12.58 -16.91 4.81
CA ARG A 408 11.95 -18.23 4.73
C ARG A 408 10.55 -18.11 4.16
N CYS A 409 10.23 -19.01 3.23
CA CYS A 409 8.87 -19.21 2.77
C CYS A 409 8.01 -19.76 3.93
N SER A 410 6.74 -19.37 3.97
CA SER A 410 5.79 -20.07 4.82
C SER A 410 5.58 -21.49 4.29
N THR A 411 5.25 -22.41 5.19
CA THR A 411 4.82 -23.76 4.85
C THR A 411 3.31 -23.92 4.94
N THR A 412 2.59 -22.85 5.29
CA THR A 412 1.16 -22.86 5.56
C THR A 412 0.52 -21.65 4.91
N VAL A 413 -0.46 -21.88 4.05
CA VAL A 413 -1.23 -20.80 3.42
C VAL A 413 -1.89 -19.93 4.50
N GLY A 414 -1.73 -18.62 4.38
CA GLY A 414 -2.34 -17.63 5.26
C GLY A 414 -1.83 -17.62 6.70
N ARG A 415 -0.66 -18.24 6.99
CA ARG A 415 -0.07 -18.31 8.34
C ARG A 415 1.43 -18.11 8.40
#